data_AF-U5BWZ5-F1
#
_entry.id   AF-U5BWZ5-F1
#
_cell.length_a   1.000
_cell.length_b   1.000
_cell.length_c   1.000
_cell.angle_alpha   90.00
_cell.angle_beta   90.00
_cell.angle_gamma   90.00
#
_symmetry.space_group_name_H-M   'P 1'
#
loop_
_entity.id
_entity.type
_entity.pdbx_description
1 polymer ?
#
loop_
_entity_poly.entity_id
_entity_poly.type
_entity_poly.pdbx_seq_one_letter_code
_entity_poly.pdbx_strand_id
1 'polypeptide(L)'
;MKKYFGIAIILFLFNACSNKDVERSDLIKGRIEVMTGQEVIQELLIENDTDIEQIARIFNCSVPTLNRVLERKSYLTNNALEEFKQFLVAVKILDDNSFIENDPLHDYWIIKFRSYLDKYVWWAGYLLIFGIVVGAIVGFSGGDPGEFVIFIGYINLFNLIMFSISYLFAIIVLWIFPYVQPEILYSPEINTVFETLI
;
A
#
# COMPACT_ATOMS: atom_id res chain seq x y z
N MET A 1 -42.81 -28.17 -22.50
CA MET A 1 -43.01 -27.66 -21.12
C MET A 1 -41.91 -28.03 -20.12
N LYS A 2 -41.15 -29.15 -20.26
CA LYS A 2 -40.13 -29.55 -19.26
C LYS A 2 -38.83 -28.70 -19.22
N LYS A 3 -38.49 -27.95 -20.28
CA LYS A 3 -37.24 -27.16 -20.35
C LYS A 3 -37.26 -25.84 -19.55
N TYR A 4 -38.43 -25.25 -19.29
CA TYR A 4 -38.54 -24.00 -18.53
C TYR A 4 -38.54 -24.20 -17.01
N PHE A 5 -38.81 -25.42 -16.54
CA PHE A 5 -38.88 -25.73 -15.10
C PHE A 5 -37.49 -25.71 -14.45
N GLY A 6 -36.45 -26.14 -15.16
CA GLY A 6 -35.07 -26.11 -14.66
C GLY A 6 -34.51 -24.69 -14.51
N ILE A 7 -34.81 -23.80 -15.47
CA ILE A 7 -34.36 -22.40 -15.42
C ILE A 7 -35.07 -21.64 -14.28
N ALA A 8 -36.35 -21.91 -14.04
CA ALA A 8 -37.09 -21.31 -12.94
C ALA A 8 -36.55 -21.72 -11.55
N ILE A 9 -36.14 -22.99 -11.38
CA ILE A 9 -35.53 -23.47 -10.13
C ILE A 9 -34.15 -22.83 -9.90
N ILE A 10 -33.34 -22.70 -10.95
CA ILE A 10 -32.03 -22.04 -10.86
C ILE A 10 -32.22 -20.56 -10.48
N LEU A 11 -33.15 -19.84 -11.12
CA LEU A 11 -33.47 -18.46 -10.75
C LEU A 11 -34.02 -18.33 -9.33
N PHE A 12 -34.84 -19.29 -8.87
CA PHE A 12 -35.33 -19.31 -7.48
C PHE A 12 -34.21 -19.58 -6.46
N LEU A 13 -33.24 -20.44 -6.78
CA LEU A 13 -32.09 -20.72 -5.92
C LEU A 13 -31.12 -19.53 -5.86
N PHE A 14 -30.90 -18.84 -6.99
CA PHE A 14 -30.13 -17.58 -6.99
C PHE A 14 -30.82 -16.47 -6.21
N ASN A 15 -32.16 -16.33 -6.32
CA ASN A 15 -32.91 -15.36 -5.52
C ASN A 15 -32.90 -15.70 -4.03
N ALA A 16 -32.99 -16.99 -3.68
CA ALA A 16 -32.98 -17.44 -2.28
C ALA A 16 -31.59 -17.30 -1.62
N CYS A 17 -30.50 -17.38 -2.39
CA CYS A 17 -29.16 -17.05 -1.90
C CYS A 17 -28.97 -15.53 -1.77
N SER A 18 -29.36 -14.76 -2.80
CA SER A 18 -29.24 -13.30 -2.81
C SER A 18 -29.97 -12.63 -1.64
N ASN A 19 -31.14 -13.14 -1.25
CA ASN A 19 -31.92 -12.53 -0.17
C ASN A 19 -31.26 -12.70 1.21
N LYS A 20 -30.52 -13.79 1.42
CA LYS A 20 -29.81 -14.05 2.69
C LYS A 20 -28.60 -13.16 2.88
N ASP A 21 -27.90 -12.81 1.80
CA ASP A 21 -26.74 -11.93 1.86
C ASP A 21 -27.17 -10.47 2.13
N VAL A 22 -28.30 -10.05 1.56
CA VAL A 22 -28.90 -8.72 1.84
C VAL A 22 -29.39 -8.63 3.28
N GLU A 23 -30.13 -9.64 3.76
CA GLU A 23 -30.61 -9.70 5.15
C GLU A 23 -29.44 -9.71 6.15
N ARG A 24 -28.35 -10.44 5.85
CA ARG A 24 -27.13 -10.43 6.66
C ARG A 24 -26.45 -9.06 6.67
N SER A 25 -26.33 -8.39 5.53
CA SER A 25 -25.77 -7.03 5.42
C SER A 25 -26.57 -6.04 6.26
N ASP A 26 -27.90 -6.09 6.19
CA ASP A 26 -28.76 -5.15 6.92
C ASP A 26 -28.71 -5.37 8.44
N LEU A 27 -28.63 -6.64 8.87
CA LEU A 27 -28.39 -6.98 10.28
C LEU A 27 -27.02 -6.48 10.78
N ILE A 28 -25.97 -6.57 9.97
CA ILE A 28 -24.64 -6.06 10.31
C ILE A 28 -24.67 -4.53 10.44
N LYS A 29 -25.28 -3.83 9.48
CA LYS A 29 -25.41 -2.37 9.50
C LYS A 29 -26.18 -1.91 10.73
N GLY A 30 -27.33 -2.53 11.02
CA GLY A 30 -28.14 -2.18 12.20
C GLY A 30 -27.39 -2.42 13.52
N ARG A 31 -26.53 -3.45 13.60
CA ARG A 31 -25.68 -3.68 14.77
C ARG A 31 -24.60 -2.60 14.90
N ILE A 32 -23.94 -2.23 13.80
CA ILE A 32 -22.86 -1.22 13.80
C ILE A 32 -23.42 0.17 14.16
N GLU A 33 -24.63 0.50 13.71
CA GLU A 33 -25.26 1.79 13.97
C GLU A 33 -25.42 2.09 15.46
N VAL A 34 -25.67 1.07 16.29
CA VAL A 34 -25.82 1.22 17.74
C VAL A 34 -24.52 1.09 18.53
N MET A 35 -23.39 0.74 17.88
CA MET A 35 -22.11 0.60 18.56
C MET A 35 -21.57 1.94 19.08
N THR A 36 -20.95 1.87 20.26
CA THR A 36 -20.15 2.95 20.83
C THR A 36 -18.80 3.06 20.12
N GLY A 37 -18.13 4.22 20.22
CA GLY A 37 -16.81 4.41 19.61
C GLY A 37 -15.77 3.39 20.06
N GLN A 38 -15.81 2.97 21.32
CA GLN A 38 -14.94 1.92 21.82
C GLN A 38 -15.19 0.59 21.11
N GLU A 39 -16.45 0.18 20.97
CA GLU A 39 -16.82 -1.09 20.33
C GLU A 39 -16.46 -1.09 18.85
N VAL A 40 -16.65 0.03 18.16
CA VAL A 40 -16.27 0.16 16.74
C VAL A 40 -14.77 0.03 16.55
N ILE A 41 -13.94 0.73 17.34
CA ILE A 41 -12.48 0.61 17.25
C ILE A 41 -12.03 -0.81 17.62
N GLN A 42 -12.64 -1.43 18.62
CA GLN A 42 -12.30 -2.79 19.04
C GLN A 42 -12.64 -3.82 17.95
N GLU A 43 -13.80 -3.70 17.29
CA GLU A 43 -14.15 -4.56 16.16
C GLU A 43 -13.21 -4.33 14.98
N LEU A 44 -12.85 -3.08 14.66
CA LEU A 44 -11.85 -2.81 13.62
C LEU A 44 -10.48 -3.42 13.94
N LEU A 45 -10.05 -3.41 15.20
CA LEU A 45 -8.82 -4.07 15.63
C LEU A 45 -8.89 -5.59 15.46
N ILE A 46 -10.05 -6.19 15.73
CA ILE A 46 -10.24 -7.64 15.55
C ILE A 46 -10.15 -8.01 14.07
N GLU A 47 -10.79 -7.22 13.20
CA GLU A 47 -10.75 -7.45 11.75
C GLU A 47 -9.36 -7.14 11.14
N ASN A 48 -8.52 -6.37 11.83
CA ASN A 48 -7.19 -5.96 11.36
C ASN A 48 -6.02 -6.65 12.10
N ASP A 49 -6.19 -7.88 12.55
CA ASP A 49 -5.15 -8.65 13.28
C ASP A 49 -4.47 -7.85 14.42
N THR A 50 -5.23 -6.96 15.07
CA THR A 50 -4.79 -6.06 16.15
C THR A 50 -3.73 -5.01 15.78
N ASP A 51 -3.54 -4.69 14.49
CA ASP A 51 -2.66 -3.59 14.07
C ASP A 51 -3.35 -2.22 14.28
N ILE A 52 -3.11 -1.63 15.46
CA ILE A 52 -3.58 -0.29 15.82
C ILE A 52 -2.86 0.82 15.05
N GLU A 53 -1.65 0.59 14.58
CA GLU A 53 -0.88 1.60 13.84
C GLU A 53 -1.48 1.81 12.45
N GLN A 54 -1.91 0.73 11.80
CA GLN A 54 -2.59 0.81 10.51
C GLN A 54 -3.91 1.56 10.61
N ILE A 55 -4.72 1.28 11.64
CA ILE A 55 -5.95 2.04 11.88
C ILE A 55 -5.61 3.52 12.12
N ALA A 56 -4.60 3.81 12.94
CA ALA A 56 -4.16 5.18 13.19
C ALA A 56 -3.76 5.90 11.88
N ARG A 57 -3.05 5.22 10.97
CA ARG A 57 -2.67 5.74 9.65
C ARG A 57 -3.88 5.99 8.75
N ILE A 58 -4.79 5.01 8.63
CA ILE A 58 -5.99 5.12 7.77
C ILE A 58 -6.82 6.33 8.15
N PHE A 59 -7.03 6.55 9.45
CA PHE A 59 -7.84 7.67 9.95
C PHE A 59 -7.03 8.95 10.24
N ASN A 60 -5.74 8.97 9.89
CA ASN A 60 -4.83 10.09 10.17
C ASN A 60 -4.94 10.62 11.61
N CYS A 61 -4.95 9.70 12.58
CA CYS A 61 -4.98 10.00 14.01
C CYS A 61 -3.80 9.34 14.71
N SER A 62 -3.49 9.76 15.94
CA SER A 62 -2.36 9.20 16.68
C SER A 62 -2.76 7.93 17.46
N VAL A 63 -1.86 6.95 17.53
CA VAL A 63 -2.05 5.72 18.34
C VAL A 63 -2.45 6.04 19.80
N PRO A 64 -1.85 7.03 20.49
CA PRO A 64 -2.30 7.44 21.81
C PRO A 64 -3.76 7.91 21.86
N THR A 65 -4.28 8.50 20.79
CA THR A 65 -5.68 8.94 20.71
C THR A 65 -6.62 7.74 20.66
N LEU A 66 -6.32 6.74 19.82
CA LEU A 66 -7.08 5.49 19.78
C LEU A 66 -7.02 4.74 21.13
N ASN A 67 -5.84 4.66 21.74
CA ASN A 67 -5.68 4.03 23.06
C ASN A 67 -6.51 4.72 24.14
N ARG A 68 -6.59 6.06 24.15
CA ARG A 68 -7.45 6.77 25.11
C ARG A 68 -8.93 6.43 24.92
N VAL A 69 -9.39 6.25 23.69
CA VAL A 69 -10.78 5.80 23.43
C VAL A 69 -11.00 4.35 23.88
N LEU A 70 -10.07 3.45 23.59
CA LEU A 70 -10.12 2.05 24.02
C LEU A 70 -10.14 1.90 25.55
N GLU A 71 -9.38 2.74 26.24
CA GLU A 71 -9.30 2.80 27.71
C GLU A 71 -10.45 3.60 28.34
N ARG A 72 -11.41 4.11 27.56
CA ARG A 72 -12.53 4.96 28.01
C ARG A 72 -12.10 6.27 28.70
N LYS A 73 -10.91 6.76 28.36
CA LYS A 73 -10.38 8.04 28.85
C LYS A 73 -10.82 9.23 28.00
N SER A 74 -11.35 8.98 26.81
CA SER A 74 -11.86 10.02 25.91
C SER A 74 -12.91 9.46 24.96
N TYR A 75 -13.70 10.34 24.34
CA TYR A 75 -14.74 9.95 23.39
C TYR A 75 -14.45 10.49 21.98
N LEU A 76 -14.85 9.71 20.98
CA LEU A 76 -14.85 10.17 19.59
C LEU A 76 -15.89 11.27 19.42
N THR A 77 -15.60 12.22 18.54
CA THR A 77 -16.62 13.15 18.03
C THR A 77 -17.66 12.36 17.23
N ASN A 78 -18.87 12.90 17.07
CA ASN A 78 -19.92 12.23 16.29
C ASN A 78 -19.49 11.99 14.84
N ASN A 79 -18.75 12.92 14.25
CA ASN A 79 -18.21 12.79 12.89
C ASN A 79 -17.17 11.66 12.80
N ALA A 80 -16.22 11.63 13.74
CA ALA A 80 -15.23 10.57 13.81
C ALA A 80 -15.88 9.19 14.00
N LEU A 81 -16.88 9.09 14.90
CA LEU A 81 -17.62 7.87 15.12
C LEU A 81 -18.31 7.35 13.85
N GLU A 82 -18.93 8.26 13.09
CA GLU A 82 -19.59 7.92 11.84
C GLU A 82 -18.59 7.43 10.78
N GLU A 83 -17.43 8.08 10.64
CA GLU A 83 -16.36 7.64 9.75
C GLU A 83 -15.86 6.23 10.11
N PHE A 84 -15.61 5.96 11.40
CA PHE A 84 -15.21 4.63 11.85
C PHE A 84 -16.30 3.57 11.58
N LYS A 85 -17.58 3.90 11.77
CA LYS A 85 -18.70 2.99 11.48
C LYS A 85 -18.81 2.68 9.99
N GLN A 86 -18.72 3.68 9.13
CA GLN A 86 -18.77 3.48 7.69
C GLN A 86 -17.62 2.59 7.20
N PHE A 87 -16.42 2.79 7.75
CA PHE A 87 -15.29 1.94 7.44
C PHE A 87 -15.47 0.50 7.96
N LEU A 88 -15.98 0.31 9.18
CA LEU A 88 -16.28 -1.03 9.71
C LEU A 88 -17.35 -1.75 8.89
N VAL A 89 -18.35 -1.03 8.40
CA VAL A 89 -19.35 -1.56 7.46
C VAL A 89 -18.68 -1.99 6.16
N ALA A 90 -17.78 -1.18 5.61
CA ALA A 90 -17.03 -1.54 4.40
C ALA A 90 -16.21 -2.81 4.62
N VAL A 91 -15.43 -2.88 5.70
CA VAL A 91 -14.62 -4.05 6.08
C VAL A 91 -15.47 -5.32 6.19
N LYS A 92 -16.59 -5.29 6.93
CA LYS A 92 -17.40 -6.48 7.19
C LYS A 92 -18.30 -6.92 6.03
N ILE A 93 -18.59 -6.04 5.06
CA ILE A 93 -19.52 -6.33 3.95
C ILE A 93 -18.79 -6.53 2.61
N LEU A 94 -17.72 -5.77 2.35
CA LEU A 94 -17.03 -5.77 1.06
C LEU A 94 -15.83 -6.73 0.98
N ASP A 95 -15.46 -7.36 2.10
CA ASP A 95 -14.41 -8.40 2.22
C ASP A 95 -12.94 -7.90 2.10
N ASP A 96 -12.04 -8.70 2.69
CA ASP A 96 -10.69 -8.51 3.30
C ASP A 96 -9.74 -7.35 2.92
N ASN A 97 -9.84 -6.69 1.77
CA ASN A 97 -8.77 -5.78 1.32
C ASN A 97 -8.96 -4.32 1.73
N SER A 98 -10.04 -3.98 2.44
CA SER A 98 -10.34 -2.58 2.80
C SER A 98 -9.22 -1.92 3.62
N PHE A 99 -8.58 -2.65 4.54
CA PHE A 99 -7.43 -2.14 5.31
C PHE A 99 -6.19 -1.92 4.43
N ILE A 100 -5.98 -2.80 3.47
CA ILE A 100 -4.84 -2.76 2.55
C ILE A 100 -5.01 -1.59 1.56
N GLU A 101 -6.17 -1.46 0.93
CA GLU A 101 -6.45 -0.43 -0.07
C GLU A 101 -6.46 0.98 0.52
N ASN A 102 -6.87 1.12 1.78
CA ASN A 102 -6.94 2.42 2.46
C ASN A 102 -5.69 2.74 3.30
N ASP A 103 -4.73 1.82 3.45
CA ASP A 103 -3.47 2.13 4.13
C ASP A 103 -2.58 2.96 3.18
N PRO A 104 -2.25 4.22 3.51
CA PRO A 104 -1.32 5.03 2.71
C PRO A 104 0.08 4.38 2.58
N LEU A 105 0.41 3.41 3.43
CA LEU A 105 1.64 2.62 3.32
C LEU A 105 1.56 1.42 2.36
N HIS A 106 0.39 1.06 1.84
CA HIS A 106 0.27 -0.11 0.97
C HIS A 106 1.10 0.03 -0.31
N ASP A 107 0.96 1.18 -0.99
CA ASP A 107 1.72 1.49 -2.21
C ASP A 107 3.11 2.10 -1.92
N TYR A 108 3.49 2.24 -0.65
CA TYR A 108 4.73 2.92 -0.26
C TYR A 108 5.97 2.28 -0.88
N TRP A 109 6.01 0.95 -0.97
CA TRP A 109 7.12 0.24 -1.62
C TRP A 109 7.23 0.56 -3.10
N ILE A 110 6.08 0.70 -3.79
CA ILE A 110 6.03 1.06 -5.21
C ILE A 110 6.49 2.50 -5.40
N ILE A 111 6.04 3.42 -4.54
CA ILE A 111 6.45 4.83 -4.56
C ILE A 111 7.96 4.98 -4.27
N LYS A 112 8.48 4.25 -3.28
CA LYS A 112 9.92 4.24 -2.92
C LYS A 112 10.77 3.67 -4.05
N PHE A 113 10.34 2.55 -4.64
CA PHE A 113 11.02 1.94 -5.77
C PHE A 113 11.04 2.87 -6.98
N ARG A 114 9.92 3.51 -7.30
CA ARG A 114 9.83 4.49 -8.39
C ARG A 114 10.75 5.69 -8.16
N SER A 115 10.74 6.28 -6.96
CA SER A 115 11.61 7.41 -6.61
C SER A 115 13.10 7.03 -6.67
N TYR A 116 13.45 5.81 -6.26
CA TYR A 116 14.81 5.29 -6.39
C TYR A 116 15.21 5.12 -7.87
N LEU A 117 14.35 4.51 -8.69
CA LEU A 117 14.62 4.37 -10.12
C LEU A 117 14.81 5.75 -10.78
N ASP A 118 13.93 6.70 -10.50
CA ASP A 118 14.00 8.07 -11.03
C ASP A 118 15.24 8.83 -10.58
N LYS A 119 15.84 8.49 -9.44
CA LYS A 119 17.06 9.15 -8.97
C LYS A 119 18.33 8.48 -9.46
N TYR A 120 18.38 7.16 -9.50
CA TYR A 120 19.63 6.41 -9.68
C TYR A 120 19.78 5.76 -11.06
N VAL A 121 18.68 5.38 -11.73
CA VAL A 121 18.74 4.81 -13.09
C VAL A 121 19.24 5.83 -14.09
N TRP A 122 18.85 7.09 -13.94
CA TRP A 122 19.34 8.17 -14.81
C TRP A 122 20.86 8.35 -14.71
N TRP A 123 21.43 8.25 -13.51
CA TRP A 123 22.89 8.30 -13.32
C TRP A 123 23.60 7.10 -13.96
N ALA A 124 23.05 5.89 -13.80
CA ALA A 124 23.59 4.69 -14.43
C ALA A 124 23.51 4.77 -15.97
N GLY A 125 22.40 5.27 -16.52
CA GLY A 125 22.25 5.52 -17.96
C GLY A 125 23.24 6.56 -18.48
N TYR A 126 23.49 7.64 -17.72
CA TYR A 126 24.45 8.68 -18.10
C TYR A 126 25.89 8.15 -18.15
N LEU A 127 26.28 7.33 -17.16
CA LEU A 127 27.59 6.68 -17.14
C LEU A 127 27.78 5.72 -18.31
N LEU A 128 26.72 5.00 -18.70
CA LEU A 128 26.75 4.08 -19.83
C LEU A 128 26.92 4.84 -21.16
N ILE A 129 26.14 5.90 -21.38
CA ILE A 129 26.27 6.77 -22.56
C ILE A 129 27.67 7.40 -22.61
N PHE A 130 28.16 7.91 -21.47
CA PHE A 130 29.50 8.48 -21.38
C PHE A 130 30.59 7.46 -21.75
N GLY A 131 30.51 6.24 -21.23
CA GLY A 131 31.44 5.16 -21.57
C GLY A 131 31.46 4.82 -23.06
N ILE A 132 30.28 4.78 -23.70
CA ILE A 132 30.16 4.56 -25.15
C ILE A 132 30.82 5.70 -25.94
N VAL A 133 30.57 6.96 -25.55
CA VAL A 133 31.15 8.14 -26.22
C VAL A 133 32.67 8.15 -26.10
N VAL A 134 33.22 7.91 -24.89
CA VAL A 134 34.67 7.82 -24.67
C VAL A 134 35.26 6.67 -25.50
N GLY A 135 34.61 5.50 -25.48
CA GLY A 135 35.03 4.36 -26.29
C GLY A 135 35.08 4.69 -27.78
N ALA A 136 34.05 5.35 -28.31
CA ALA A 136 34.00 5.78 -29.71
C ALA A 136 35.14 6.76 -30.05
N ILE A 137 35.40 7.78 -29.21
CA ILE A 137 36.47 8.76 -29.44
C ILE A 137 37.84 8.09 -29.55
N VAL A 138 38.14 7.14 -28.65
CA VAL A 138 39.40 6.39 -28.66
C VAL A 138 39.51 5.48 -29.90
N GLY A 139 38.39 4.95 -30.39
CA GLY A 139 38.36 4.18 -31.64
C GLY A 139 38.74 4.97 -32.88
N PHE A 140 38.23 6.19 -32.98
CA PHE A 140 38.50 7.05 -34.12
C PHE A 140 39.94 7.59 -34.16
N SER A 141 40.73 7.47 -33.08
CA SER A 141 42.12 7.96 -33.05
C SER A 141 43.15 7.03 -33.73
N GLY A 142 42.71 5.98 -34.43
CA GLY A 142 43.57 5.19 -35.34
C GLY A 142 44.25 3.98 -34.72
N GLY A 143 43.70 3.42 -33.64
CA GLY A 143 44.14 2.14 -33.07
C GLY A 143 43.79 0.94 -33.96
N ASP A 144 44.50 -0.17 -33.80
CA ASP A 144 44.23 -1.41 -34.54
C ASP A 144 42.77 -1.86 -34.29
N PRO A 145 41.94 -2.04 -35.34
CA PRO A 145 40.52 -2.39 -35.19
C PRO A 145 40.27 -3.65 -34.35
N GLY A 146 41.23 -4.58 -34.28
CA GLY A 146 41.13 -5.76 -33.42
C GLY A 146 41.19 -5.42 -31.93
N GLU A 147 42.09 -4.52 -31.53
CA GLU A 147 42.22 -4.06 -30.14
C GLU A 147 41.04 -3.17 -29.74
N PHE A 148 40.48 -2.42 -30.70
CA PHE A 148 39.33 -1.56 -30.51
C PHE A 148 38.05 -2.33 -30.14
N VAL A 149 37.74 -3.42 -30.86
CA VAL A 149 36.56 -4.26 -30.58
C VAL A 149 36.66 -4.88 -29.18
N ILE A 150 37.86 -5.30 -28.79
CA ILE A 150 38.14 -5.85 -27.46
C ILE A 150 37.92 -4.78 -26.38
N PHE A 151 38.41 -3.55 -26.60
CA PHE A 151 38.24 -2.44 -25.67
C PHE A 151 36.77 -2.04 -25.45
N ILE A 152 35.98 -1.93 -26.51
CA ILE A 152 34.53 -1.68 -26.41
C ILE A 152 33.83 -2.83 -25.66
N GLY A 153 34.23 -4.07 -25.94
CA GLY A 153 33.72 -5.25 -25.23
C GLY A 153 33.95 -5.15 -23.72
N TYR A 154 35.15 -4.75 -23.29
CA TYR A 154 35.46 -4.54 -21.87
C TYR A 154 34.69 -3.38 -21.23
N ILE A 155 34.53 -2.25 -21.92
CA ILE A 155 33.73 -1.12 -21.42
C ILE A 155 32.26 -1.54 -21.22
N ASN A 156 31.69 -2.23 -22.20
CA ASN A 156 30.30 -2.69 -22.10
C ASN A 156 30.13 -3.74 -21.00
N LEU A 157 31.10 -4.66 -20.85
CA LEU A 157 31.10 -5.64 -19.76
C LEU A 157 31.22 -4.96 -18.39
N PHE A 158 32.11 -3.98 -18.25
CA PHE A 158 32.26 -3.19 -17.02
C PHE A 158 30.96 -2.45 -16.69
N ASN A 159 30.33 -1.80 -17.68
CA ASN A 159 29.05 -1.11 -17.49
C ASN A 159 27.93 -2.07 -17.07
N LEU A 160 27.85 -3.27 -17.68
CA LEU A 160 26.89 -4.30 -17.30
C LEU A 160 27.09 -4.76 -15.85
N ILE A 161 28.35 -4.97 -15.44
CA ILE A 161 28.70 -5.34 -14.06
C ILE A 161 28.31 -4.22 -13.09
N MET A 162 28.64 -2.95 -13.40
CA MET A 162 28.29 -1.81 -12.56
C MET A 162 26.77 -1.61 -12.45
N PHE A 163 26.02 -1.83 -13.52
CA PHE A 163 24.56 -1.81 -13.50
C PHE A 163 23.99 -2.91 -12.61
N SER A 164 24.54 -4.13 -12.74
CA SER A 164 24.15 -5.29 -11.92
C SER A 164 24.45 -5.07 -10.44
N ILE A 165 25.62 -4.50 -10.11
CA ILE A 165 26.00 -4.16 -8.73
C ILE A 165 25.09 -3.06 -8.17
N SER A 166 24.77 -2.04 -8.96
CA SER A 166 23.85 -0.96 -8.54
C SER A 166 22.46 -1.51 -8.24
N TYR A 167 21.98 -2.44 -9.07
CA TYR A 167 20.70 -3.12 -8.85
C TYR A 167 20.72 -4.01 -7.59
N LEU A 168 21.78 -4.78 -7.38
CA LEU A 168 21.96 -5.59 -6.17
C LEU A 168 22.07 -4.72 -4.91
N PHE A 169 22.80 -3.61 -4.98
CA PHE A 169 22.91 -2.65 -3.88
C PHE A 169 21.54 -2.04 -3.54
N ALA A 170 20.74 -1.70 -4.55
CA ALA A 170 19.37 -1.24 -4.35
C ALA A 170 18.53 -2.29 -3.62
N ILE A 171 18.55 -3.55 -4.06
CA ILE A 171 17.84 -4.65 -3.41
C ILE A 171 18.31 -4.81 -1.96
N ILE A 172 19.62 -4.81 -1.72
CA ILE A 172 20.21 -5.00 -0.38
C ILE A 172 19.83 -3.83 0.54
N VAL A 173 19.91 -2.57 0.08
CA VAL A 173 19.50 -1.41 0.86
C VAL A 173 18.00 -1.46 1.16
N LEU A 174 17.18 -1.88 0.19
CA LEU A 174 15.75 -2.08 0.39
C LEU A 174 15.44 -3.21 1.40
N TRP A 175 16.29 -4.24 1.45
CA TRP A 175 16.12 -5.39 2.35
C TRP A 175 16.65 -5.14 3.78
N ILE A 176 17.78 -4.45 3.91
CA ILE A 176 18.46 -4.19 5.19
C ILE A 176 17.89 -2.95 5.90
N PHE A 177 17.41 -1.95 5.17
CA PHE A 177 16.76 -0.77 5.73
C PHE A 177 15.26 -0.79 5.41
N PRO A 178 14.46 -1.67 6.06
CA PRO A 178 13.06 -1.34 6.27
C PRO A 178 13.09 -0.01 7.03
N TYR A 179 12.54 1.04 6.43
CA TYR A 179 12.70 2.39 6.95
C TYR A 179 11.94 2.49 8.28
N VAL A 180 12.69 2.44 9.39
CA VAL A 180 12.21 2.75 10.74
C VAL A 180 12.17 4.26 10.86
N GLN A 181 11.13 4.93 10.36
CA GLN A 181 10.65 6.19 10.93
C GLN A 181 9.13 6.32 10.72
N PRO A 182 8.31 5.97 11.74
CA PRO A 182 6.85 6.14 11.69
C PRO A 182 6.40 7.61 11.77
N GLU A 183 7.30 8.56 12.03
CA GLU A 183 6.91 9.95 12.37
C GLU A 183 6.63 10.86 11.16
N ILE A 184 7.19 10.57 9.97
CA ILE A 184 7.09 11.47 8.80
C ILE A 184 5.80 11.25 7.97
N LEU A 185 5.07 10.15 8.20
CA LEU A 185 3.77 9.90 7.56
C LEU A 185 2.58 10.51 8.32
N TYR A 186 2.80 11.03 9.53
CA TYR A 186 1.83 11.91 10.15
C TYR A 186 1.88 13.24 9.39
N SER A 187 0.82 13.53 8.62
CA SER A 187 0.59 14.89 8.16
C SER A 187 0.68 15.81 9.38
N PRO A 188 1.44 16.92 9.33
CA PRO A 188 1.43 17.90 10.42
C PRO A 188 0.03 18.49 10.64
N GLU A 189 -0.89 18.29 9.70
CA GLU A 189 -2.32 18.47 9.88
C GLU A 189 -2.94 17.19 10.47
N ILE A 190 -2.88 17.07 11.80
CA ILE A 190 -3.75 16.14 12.53
C ILE A 190 -5.18 16.47 12.13
N ASN A 191 -5.93 15.47 11.68
CA ASN A 191 -7.32 15.69 11.30
C ASN A 191 -8.11 16.16 12.54
N THR A 192 -8.50 17.43 12.53
CA THR A 192 -9.21 18.10 13.64
C THR A 192 -10.54 17.43 13.99
N VAL A 193 -11.11 16.64 13.06
CA VAL A 193 -12.31 15.83 13.30
C VAL A 193 -12.07 14.78 14.39
N PHE A 194 -10.83 14.31 14.55
CA PHE A 194 -10.43 13.31 15.54
C PHE A 194 -9.84 13.92 16.83
N GLU A 195 -9.97 15.23 17.03
CA GLU A 195 -9.75 15.82 18.36
C GLU A 195 -10.80 15.26 19.33
N THR A 196 -10.36 14.28 20.13
CA THR A 196 -11.20 13.62 21.13
C THR A 196 -11.75 14.62 22.13
N LEU A 197 -13.04 14.53 22.43
CA LEU A 197 -13.65 15.25 23.55
C LEU A 197 -13.08 14.66 24.86
N ILE A 198 -12.50 15.53 25.69
CA ILE A 198 -12.02 15.19 27.05
C ILE A 198 -13.22 14.86 27.93
#